data_AF-A0A3E4WFJ6-F1
#
_entry.id   AF-A0A3E4WFJ6-F1
#
_cell.length_a   1.000
_cell.length_b   1.000
_cell.length_c   1.000
_cell.angle_alpha   90.00
_cell.angle_beta   90.00
_cell.angle_gamma   90.00
#
_symmetry.space_group_name_H-M   'P 1'
#
loop_
_entity.id
_entity.type
_entity.pdbx_description
1 polymer ?
#
loop_
_entity_poly.entity_id
_entity_poly.type
_entity_poly.pdbx_seq_one_letter_code
_entity_poly.pdbx_strand_id
1 'polypeptide(L)'
;MKKDNWALGLGIASIVTSFISIMLWLCKYEPITWTLLDTIMTMLSLIVAIISVLFAFNMFGLRKELKNEIDEKLKEISDNHVIHTAKTMMYMEMRLLHLATELSKIDDIRQSIYMMLDTTEKTKNKKDVDYIINQLRELEKRYGDRLFDDTFKGKLRIRLEKVTSFSDSALLFLQNFKV
;
A
#
# COMPACT_ATOMS: atom_id res chain seq x y z
N MET A 1 -24.53 19.39 10.22
CA MET A 1 -23.86 20.67 10.52
C MET A 1 -23.80 20.86 12.03
N LYS A 2 -22.65 20.60 12.67
CA LYS A 2 -22.42 20.93 14.09
C LYS A 2 -22.12 22.43 14.13
N LYS A 3 -23.04 23.23 14.68
CA LYS A 3 -22.88 24.68 14.80
C LYS A 3 -21.95 24.96 16.00
N ASP A 4 -20.89 25.68 15.74
CA ASP A 4 -19.79 25.97 16.66
C ASP A 4 -20.25 26.71 17.93
N ASN A 5 -20.18 26.01 19.08
CA ASN A 5 -20.43 26.54 20.43
C ASN A 5 -19.32 27.48 20.95
N TRP A 6 -18.43 27.94 20.07
CA TRP A 6 -17.31 28.82 20.41
C TRP A 6 -17.78 30.16 20.98
N ALA A 7 -18.88 30.71 20.45
CA ALA A 7 -19.44 31.98 20.92
C ALA A 7 -19.99 31.89 22.36
N LEU A 8 -20.62 30.77 22.72
CA LEU A 8 -21.09 30.53 24.09
C LEU A 8 -19.93 30.32 25.05
N GLY A 9 -18.88 29.60 24.64
CA GLY A 9 -17.66 29.43 25.44
C GLY A 9 -16.93 30.75 25.73
N LEU A 10 -16.80 31.61 24.72
CA LEU A 10 -16.20 32.94 24.86
C LEU A 10 -17.04 33.87 25.77
N GLY A 11 -18.37 33.79 25.66
CA GLY A 11 -19.29 34.57 26.51
C GLY A 11 -19.20 34.17 27.99
N ILE A 12 -19.13 32.88 28.28
CA ILE A 12 -18.98 32.38 29.66
C ILE A 12 -17.61 32.78 30.23
N ALA A 13 -16.54 32.68 29.43
CA ALA A 13 -15.21 33.08 29.85
C ALA A 13 -15.13 34.57 30.22
N SER A 14 -15.77 35.46 29.44
CA SER A 14 -15.73 36.91 29.70
C SER A 14 -16.44 37.29 31.01
N ILE A 15 -17.59 36.66 31.29
CA ILE A 15 -18.36 36.89 32.52
C ILE A 15 -17.55 36.48 33.75
N VAL A 16 -16.90 35.31 33.69
CA VAL A 16 -16.05 34.81 34.78
C VAL A 16 -14.86 35.75 35.02
N THR A 17 -14.18 36.23 33.97
CA THR A 17 -13.06 37.17 34.11
C THR A 17 -13.47 38.53 34.68
N SER A 18 -14.68 39.01 34.36
CA SER A 18 -15.23 40.26 34.90
C SER A 18 -15.52 40.12 36.39
N PHE A 19 -16.14 38.99 36.79
CA PHE A 19 -16.46 38.72 38.19
C PHE A 19 -15.19 38.59 39.06
N ILE A 20 -14.15 37.92 38.54
CA ILE A 20 -12.84 37.83 39.19
C ILE A 20 -12.21 39.22 39.33
N SER A 21 -12.28 40.07 38.31
CA SER A 21 -11.74 41.44 38.36
C SER A 21 -12.46 42.31 39.39
N ILE A 22 -13.78 42.18 39.52
CA ILE A 22 -14.58 42.91 40.52
C ILE A 22 -14.28 42.41 41.94
N MET A 23 -14.15 41.09 42.14
CA MET A 23 -13.73 40.50 43.41
C MET A 23 -12.33 40.95 43.83
N LEU A 24 -11.40 40.99 42.87
CA LEU A 24 -10.04 41.50 43.08
C LEU A 24 -10.09 42.99 43.48
N TRP A 25 -10.90 43.80 42.81
CA TRP A 25 -11.01 45.23 43.11
C TRP A 25 -11.64 45.53 44.49
N LEU A 26 -12.57 44.69 44.96
CA LEU A 26 -13.25 44.86 46.25
C LEU A 26 -12.47 44.30 47.45
N CYS A 27 -11.49 43.42 47.26
CA CYS A 27 -10.62 42.96 48.33
C CYS A 27 -9.52 44.00 48.61
N LYS A 28 -9.43 44.48 49.85
CA LYS A 28 -8.31 45.31 50.31
C LYS A 28 -7.02 44.46 50.19
N TYR A 29 -6.24 44.76 49.17
CA TYR A 29 -5.09 43.95 48.74
C TYR A 29 -3.95 43.99 49.77
N GLU A 30 -3.76 42.87 50.48
CA GLU A 30 -2.61 42.61 51.33
C GLU A 30 -1.58 41.75 50.59
N PRO A 31 -0.27 41.85 50.89
CA PRO A 31 0.79 41.11 50.18
C PRO A 31 0.59 39.58 50.20
N ILE A 32 -0.09 39.06 51.23
CA ILE A 32 -0.43 37.64 51.36
C ILE A 32 -1.40 37.19 50.25
N THR A 33 -2.36 38.02 49.83
CA THR A 33 -3.33 37.62 48.78
C THR A 33 -2.68 37.56 47.39
N TRP A 34 -1.68 38.41 47.11
CA TRP A 34 -0.86 38.30 45.89
C TRP A 34 -0.06 37.00 45.83
N THR A 35 0.61 36.63 46.93
CA THR A 35 1.38 35.37 46.98
C THR A 35 0.50 34.13 46.81
N LEU A 36 -0.72 34.15 47.34
CA LEU A 36 -1.67 33.05 47.24
C LEU A 36 -2.25 32.94 45.82
N LEU A 37 -2.56 34.08 45.17
CA LEU A 37 -2.98 34.14 43.77
C LEU A 37 -1.88 33.63 42.82
N ASP A 38 -0.62 34.06 43.01
CA ASP A 38 0.52 33.60 42.22
C ASP A 38 0.76 32.10 42.37
N THR A 39 0.56 31.56 43.58
CA THR A 39 0.67 30.12 43.85
C THR A 39 -0.43 29.33 43.15
N ILE A 40 -1.67 29.83 43.12
CA ILE A 40 -2.78 29.19 42.40
C ILE A 40 -2.52 29.25 40.89
N MET A 41 -2.06 30.38 40.36
CA MET A 41 -1.76 30.55 38.93
C MET A 41 -0.60 29.66 38.46
N THR A 42 0.45 29.52 39.28
CA THR A 42 1.58 28.63 38.99
C THR A 42 1.18 27.15 39.03
N MET A 43 0.35 26.74 40.00
CA MET A 43 -0.21 25.37 40.03
C MET A 43 -1.11 25.08 38.83
N LEU A 44 -1.96 26.04 38.44
CA LEU A 44 -2.82 25.88 37.26
C LEU A 44 -1.98 25.80 35.97
N SER A 45 -0.95 26.63 35.85
CA SER A 45 -0.01 26.60 34.73
C SER A 45 0.72 25.26 34.64
N LEU A 46 1.16 24.70 35.77
CA LEU A 46 1.78 23.38 35.84
C LEU A 46 0.84 22.28 35.34
N ILE A 47 -0.43 22.29 35.78
CA ILE A 47 -1.43 21.31 35.36
C ILE A 47 -1.67 21.38 33.84
N VAL A 48 -1.84 22.60 33.30
CA VAL A 48 -2.02 22.80 31.85
C VAL A 48 -0.79 22.34 31.08
N ALA A 49 0.42 22.60 31.58
CA ALA A 49 1.66 22.14 30.96
C ALA A 49 1.74 20.60 30.90
N ILE A 50 1.41 19.90 32.00
CA ILE A 50 1.39 18.43 32.06
C ILE A 50 0.36 17.85 31.08
N ILE A 51 -0.87 18.39 31.06
CA ILE A 51 -1.91 17.95 30.11
C ILE A 51 -1.47 18.18 28.67
N SER A 52 -0.85 19.33 28.37
CA SER A 52 -0.36 19.64 27.01
C SER A 52 0.71 18.65 26.55
N VAL A 53 1.64 18.28 27.44
CA VAL A 53 2.68 17.29 27.16
C VAL A 53 2.07 15.90 26.94
N LEU A 54 1.16 15.46 27.81
CA LEU A 54 0.45 14.18 27.66
C LEU A 54 -0.36 14.11 26.35
N PHE A 55 -1.06 15.20 26.02
CA PHE A 55 -1.82 15.31 24.78
C PHE A 55 -0.91 15.28 23.55
N ALA A 56 0.23 15.98 23.59
CA ALA A 56 1.22 15.94 22.52
C ALA A 56 1.77 14.51 22.33
N PHE A 57 2.19 13.84 23.40
CA PHE A 57 2.67 12.46 23.33
C PHE A 57 1.61 11.51 22.75
N ASN A 58 0.36 11.59 23.23
CA ASN A 58 -0.73 10.78 22.69
C ASN A 58 -1.00 11.10 21.22
N MET A 59 -1.01 12.38 20.81
CA MET A 59 -1.25 12.76 19.41
C MET A 59 -0.12 12.29 18.49
N PHE A 60 1.15 12.34 18.94
CA PHE A 60 2.28 11.82 18.19
C PHE A 60 2.27 10.29 18.08
N GLY A 61 1.92 9.59 19.17
CA GLY A 61 1.73 8.15 19.17
C GLY A 61 0.64 7.73 18.18
N LEU A 62 -0.54 8.35 18.29
CA LEU A 62 -1.68 8.07 17.40
C LEU A 62 -1.35 8.34 15.93
N ARG A 63 -0.65 9.44 15.63
CA ARG A 63 -0.21 9.76 14.25
C ARG A 63 0.73 8.70 13.70
N LYS A 64 1.64 8.17 14.52
CA LYS A 64 2.59 7.13 14.11
C LYS A 64 1.88 5.80 13.87
N GLU A 65 0.99 5.40 14.78
CA GLU A 65 0.18 4.18 14.64
C GLU A 65 -0.73 4.26 13.41
N LEU A 66 -1.45 5.37 13.24
CA LEU A 66 -2.31 5.59 12.07
C LEU A 66 -1.51 5.58 10.76
N LYS A 67 -0.32 6.19 10.74
CA LYS A 67 0.55 6.15 9.55
C LYS A 67 0.96 4.71 9.23
N ASN A 68 1.37 3.94 10.24
CA ASN A 68 1.76 2.54 10.04
C ASN A 68 0.60 1.69 9.53
N GLU A 69 -0.60 1.84 10.10
CA GLU A 69 -1.79 1.10 9.67
C GLU A 69 -2.22 1.47 8.24
N ILE A 70 -2.15 2.77 7.88
CA ILE A 70 -2.40 3.22 6.51
C ILE A 70 -1.37 2.62 5.55
N ASP A 71 -0.08 2.65 5.88
CA ASP A 71 0.97 2.11 5.03
C ASP A 71 0.80 0.58 4.84
N GLU A 72 0.42 -0.14 5.89
CA GLU A 72 0.13 -1.57 5.84
C GLU A 72 -1.10 -1.88 4.99
N LYS A 73 -2.22 -1.17 5.21
CA LYS A 73 -3.46 -1.33 4.43
C LYS A 73 -3.26 -0.94 2.97
N LEU A 74 -2.51 0.12 2.70
CA LEU A 74 -2.22 0.57 1.34
C LEU A 74 -1.35 -0.47 0.62
N LYS A 75 -0.38 -1.06 1.31
CA LYS A 75 0.42 -2.17 0.77
C LYS A 75 -0.45 -3.40 0.50
N GLU A 76 -1.31 -3.79 1.44
CA GLU A 76 -2.25 -4.91 1.28
C GLU A 76 -3.17 -4.69 0.06
N ILE A 77 -3.75 -3.50 -0.08
CA ILE A 77 -4.63 -3.14 -1.20
C ILE A 77 -3.83 -3.13 -2.51
N SER A 78 -2.65 -2.52 -2.52
CA SER A 78 -1.78 -2.46 -3.69
C SER A 78 -1.40 -3.86 -4.15
N ASP A 79 -0.92 -4.71 -3.23
CA ASP A 79 -0.49 -6.07 -3.54
C ASP A 79 -1.67 -6.91 -4.05
N ASN A 80 -2.82 -6.85 -3.38
CA ASN A 80 -4.02 -7.57 -3.82
C ASN A 80 -4.53 -7.08 -5.19
N HIS A 81 -4.51 -5.77 -5.44
CA HIS A 81 -4.95 -5.22 -6.72
C HIS A 81 -3.98 -5.60 -7.85
N VAL A 82 -2.67 -5.56 -7.61
CA VAL A 82 -1.64 -6.02 -8.56
C VAL A 82 -1.81 -7.50 -8.86
N ILE A 83 -2.04 -8.34 -7.85
CA ILE A 83 -2.25 -9.78 -8.03
C ILE A 83 -3.55 -10.05 -8.80
N HIS A 84 -4.65 -9.38 -8.46
CA HIS A 84 -5.92 -9.56 -9.17
C HIS A 84 -5.81 -9.12 -10.63
N THR A 85 -5.20 -7.96 -10.88
CA THR A 85 -4.98 -7.45 -12.24
C THR A 85 -4.09 -8.40 -13.04
N ALA A 86 -3.04 -8.94 -12.43
CA ALA A 86 -2.18 -9.95 -13.04
C ALA A 86 -2.99 -11.21 -13.40
N LYS A 87 -3.84 -11.73 -12.50
CA LYS A 87 -4.72 -12.87 -12.82
C LYS A 87 -5.63 -12.58 -14.01
N THR A 88 -6.25 -11.40 -14.07
CA THR A 88 -7.08 -11.00 -15.23
C THR A 88 -6.25 -10.94 -16.52
N MET A 89 -5.03 -10.40 -16.46
CA MET A 89 -4.10 -10.38 -17.60
C MET A 89 -3.76 -11.79 -18.08
N MET A 90 -3.52 -12.74 -17.18
CA MET A 90 -3.29 -14.16 -17.53
C MET A 90 -4.46 -14.73 -18.35
N TYR A 91 -5.70 -14.51 -17.91
CA TYR A 91 -6.88 -15.00 -18.62
C TYR A 91 -7.05 -14.35 -20.00
N MET A 92 -6.75 -13.05 -20.12
CA MET A 92 -6.80 -12.35 -21.41
C MET A 92 -5.73 -12.88 -22.36
N GLU A 93 -4.49 -13.02 -21.91
CA GLU A 93 -3.38 -13.52 -22.73
C GLU A 93 -3.55 -14.98 -23.14
N MET A 94 -4.17 -15.82 -22.30
CA MET A 94 -4.55 -17.18 -22.68
C MET A 94 -5.51 -17.19 -23.88
N ARG A 95 -6.48 -16.27 -23.91
CA ARG A 95 -7.42 -16.12 -25.04
C ARG A 95 -6.76 -15.51 -26.27
N LEU A 96 -5.90 -14.52 -26.07
CA LEU A 96 -5.13 -13.91 -27.16
C LEU A 96 -4.16 -14.89 -27.80
N LEU A 97 -3.50 -15.73 -27.00
CA LEU A 97 -2.66 -16.82 -27.49
C LEU A 97 -3.46 -17.77 -28.38
N HIS A 98 -4.65 -18.17 -27.93
CA HIS A 98 -5.52 -19.05 -28.70
C HIS A 98 -5.88 -18.42 -30.05
N LEU A 99 -6.35 -17.17 -30.06
CA LEU A 99 -6.68 -16.44 -31.28
C LEU A 99 -5.47 -16.25 -32.20
N ALA A 100 -4.33 -15.85 -31.66
CA ALA A 100 -3.08 -15.67 -32.41
C ALA A 100 -2.62 -16.99 -33.05
N THR A 101 -2.82 -18.11 -32.35
CA THR A 101 -2.53 -19.45 -32.85
C THR A 101 -3.47 -19.85 -33.98
N GLU A 102 -4.77 -19.56 -33.88
CA GLU A 102 -5.73 -19.78 -34.97
C GLU A 102 -5.38 -18.96 -36.22
N LEU A 103 -5.01 -17.69 -36.02
CA LEU A 103 -4.61 -16.78 -37.10
C LEU A 103 -3.16 -17.00 -37.58
N SER A 104 -2.42 -17.93 -36.95
CA SER A 104 -0.99 -18.18 -37.19
C SER A 104 -0.13 -16.91 -37.17
N LYS A 105 -0.46 -15.97 -36.28
CA LYS A 105 0.25 -14.71 -36.04
C LYS A 105 1.40 -14.94 -35.06
N ILE A 106 2.56 -15.30 -35.60
CA ILE A 106 3.74 -15.69 -34.82
C ILE A 106 4.14 -14.63 -33.78
N ASP A 107 4.16 -13.35 -34.14
CA ASP A 107 4.59 -12.30 -33.21
C ASP A 107 3.63 -12.14 -32.03
N ASP A 108 2.32 -12.25 -32.28
CA ASP A 108 1.29 -12.19 -31.26
C ASP A 108 1.38 -13.42 -30.32
N ILE A 109 1.65 -14.62 -30.86
CA ILE A 109 1.90 -15.83 -30.07
C ILE A 109 3.08 -15.60 -29.11
N ARG A 110 4.20 -15.07 -29.61
CA ARG A 110 5.40 -14.80 -28.80
C ARG A 110 5.10 -13.79 -27.70
N GLN A 111 4.39 -12.72 -28.06
CA GLN A 111 4.01 -11.67 -27.12
C GLN A 111 3.11 -12.22 -26.00
N SER A 112 2.08 -13.00 -26.34
CA SER A 112 1.20 -13.57 -25.32
C SER A 112 1.94 -14.54 -24.39
N ILE A 113 2.85 -15.38 -24.90
CA ILE A 113 3.70 -16.21 -24.04
C ILE A 113 4.52 -15.37 -23.06
N TYR A 114 5.13 -14.28 -23.53
CA TYR A 114 5.90 -13.38 -22.68
C TYR A 114 5.04 -12.70 -21.61
N MET A 115 3.89 -12.17 -22.00
CA MET A 115 2.97 -11.50 -21.09
C MET A 115 2.43 -12.46 -20.03
N MET A 116 2.14 -13.71 -20.39
CA MET A 116 1.75 -14.74 -19.43
C MET A 116 2.89 -15.07 -18.47
N LEU A 117 4.13 -15.24 -18.95
CA LEU A 117 5.28 -15.49 -18.05
C LEU A 117 5.52 -14.33 -17.07
N ASP A 118 5.54 -13.09 -17.58
CA ASP A 118 5.71 -11.88 -16.77
C ASP A 118 4.56 -11.73 -15.75
N THR A 119 3.35 -12.19 -16.10
CA THR A 119 2.20 -12.25 -15.20
C THR A 119 2.39 -13.30 -14.10
N THR A 120 2.83 -14.51 -14.45
CA THR A 120 3.10 -15.57 -13.48
C THR A 120 4.24 -15.23 -12.53
N GLU A 121 5.22 -14.44 -12.97
CA GLU A 121 6.27 -13.90 -12.09
C GLU A 121 5.68 -13.08 -10.94
N LYS A 122 4.60 -12.32 -11.19
CA LYS A 122 3.90 -11.51 -10.17
C LYS A 122 2.96 -12.33 -9.30
N THR A 123 2.19 -13.24 -9.90
CA THR A 123 1.20 -14.04 -9.16
C THR A 123 1.82 -15.22 -8.41
N LYS A 124 3.03 -15.64 -8.79
CA LYS A 124 3.73 -16.83 -8.30
C LYS A 124 2.89 -18.12 -8.41
N ASN A 125 1.95 -18.17 -9.36
CA ASN A 125 1.06 -19.32 -9.53
C ASN A 125 1.72 -20.42 -10.38
N LYS A 126 2.03 -21.55 -9.74
CA LYS A 126 2.68 -22.70 -10.39
C LYS A 126 1.85 -23.32 -11.51
N LYS A 127 0.51 -23.39 -11.35
CA LYS A 127 -0.38 -24.01 -12.33
C LYS A 127 -0.40 -23.25 -13.66
N ASP A 128 -0.31 -21.93 -13.57
CA ASP A 128 -0.28 -21.06 -14.76
C ASP A 128 1.05 -21.26 -15.51
N VAL A 129 2.16 -21.46 -14.79
CA VAL A 129 3.45 -21.81 -15.40
C VAL A 129 3.37 -23.17 -16.09
N ASP A 130 2.80 -24.19 -15.44
CA ASP A 130 2.62 -25.52 -16.03
C ASP A 130 1.81 -25.46 -17.34
N TYR A 131 0.75 -24.64 -17.35
CA TYR A 131 -0.04 -24.38 -18.54
C TYR A 131 0.81 -23.76 -19.67
N ILE A 132 1.59 -22.72 -19.37
CA ILE A 132 2.46 -22.06 -20.35
C ILE A 132 3.48 -23.05 -20.92
N ILE A 133 4.10 -23.88 -20.06
CA ILE A 133 5.05 -24.90 -20.51
C ILE A 133 4.38 -25.92 -21.44
N ASN A 134 3.15 -26.36 -21.14
CA ASN A 134 2.42 -27.24 -22.04
C ASN A 134 2.12 -26.57 -23.39
N GLN A 135 1.70 -25.31 -23.37
CA GLN A 135 1.47 -24.53 -24.60
C GLN A 135 2.76 -24.38 -25.42
N LEU A 136 3.90 -24.10 -24.78
CA LEU A 136 5.18 -24.03 -25.47
C LEU A 136 5.53 -25.34 -26.19
N ARG A 137 5.31 -26.50 -25.55
CA ARG A 137 5.55 -27.82 -26.17
C ARG A 137 4.62 -28.08 -27.37
N GLU A 138 3.36 -27.66 -27.28
CA GLU A 138 2.40 -27.78 -28.39
C GLU A 138 2.78 -26.87 -29.56
N LEU A 139 3.17 -25.64 -29.26
CA LEU A 139 3.60 -24.65 -30.23
C LEU A 139 4.91 -25.04 -30.92
N GLU A 140 5.85 -25.65 -30.20
CA GLU A 140 7.10 -26.17 -30.75
C GLU A 140 6.84 -27.26 -31.79
N LYS A 141 5.94 -28.21 -31.47
CA LYS A 141 5.50 -29.24 -32.43
C LYS A 141 4.82 -28.66 -33.67
N ARG A 142 4.08 -27.56 -33.52
CA ARG A 142 3.28 -26.96 -34.59
C ARG A 142 4.10 -26.07 -35.52
N TYR A 143 4.99 -25.25 -34.97
CA TYR A 143 5.68 -24.19 -35.71
C TYR A 143 7.19 -24.39 -35.81
N GLY A 144 7.79 -25.21 -34.94
CA GLY A 144 9.24 -25.43 -34.90
C GLY A 144 10.03 -24.11 -34.88
N ASP A 145 11.09 -24.06 -35.69
CA ASP A 145 12.00 -22.90 -35.76
C ASP A 145 11.34 -21.62 -36.27
N ARG A 146 10.18 -21.70 -36.94
CA ARG A 146 9.43 -20.50 -37.36
C ARG A 146 8.99 -19.66 -36.17
N LEU A 147 8.59 -20.32 -35.07
CA LEU A 147 8.25 -19.64 -33.83
C LEU A 147 9.49 -19.54 -32.93
N PHE A 148 10.22 -20.64 -32.79
CA PHE A 148 11.38 -20.80 -31.91
C PHE A 148 12.70 -20.41 -32.60
N ASP A 149 12.77 -19.19 -33.11
CA ASP A 149 14.05 -18.62 -33.55
C ASP A 149 14.96 -18.31 -32.35
N ASP A 150 16.26 -18.10 -32.61
CA ASP A 150 17.27 -17.87 -31.56
C ASP A 150 16.93 -16.65 -30.68
N THR A 151 16.30 -15.64 -31.27
CA THR A 151 15.89 -14.42 -30.56
C THR A 151 14.77 -14.72 -29.57
N PHE A 152 13.77 -15.47 -30.01
CA PHE A 152 12.64 -15.88 -29.19
C PHE A 152 13.12 -16.81 -28.07
N LYS A 153 13.94 -17.82 -28.41
CA LYS A 153 14.53 -18.76 -27.45
C LYS A 153 15.34 -18.05 -26.38
N GLY A 154 16.22 -17.11 -26.75
CA GLY A 154 17.02 -16.35 -25.80
C GLY A 154 16.18 -15.53 -24.82
N LYS A 155 15.17 -14.80 -25.32
CA LYS A 155 14.23 -14.04 -24.48
C LYS A 155 13.34 -14.93 -23.62
N LEU A 156 12.91 -16.08 -24.15
CA LEU A 156 12.11 -17.05 -23.44
C LEU A 156 12.87 -17.64 -22.26
N ARG A 157 14.15 -17.98 -22.45
CA ARG A 157 15.04 -18.45 -21.40
C ARG A 157 15.13 -17.46 -20.25
N ILE A 158 15.44 -16.19 -20.54
CA ILE A 158 15.56 -15.14 -19.51
C ILE A 158 14.28 -15.02 -18.67
N ARG A 159 13.10 -15.09 -19.30
CA ARG A 159 11.82 -15.03 -18.58
C ARG A 159 11.56 -16.29 -17.76
N LEU A 160 11.89 -17.46 -18.29
CA LEU A 160 11.74 -18.72 -17.58
C LEU A 160 12.63 -18.79 -16.34
N GLU A 161 13.87 -18.28 -16.40
CA GLU A 161 14.80 -18.21 -15.26
C GLU A 161 14.20 -17.44 -14.06
N LYS A 162 13.33 -16.46 -14.31
CA LYS A 162 12.66 -15.72 -13.22
C LYS A 162 11.62 -16.56 -12.48
N VAL A 163 11.02 -17.52 -13.17
CA VAL A 163 9.95 -18.36 -12.61
C VAL A 163 10.44 -19.72 -12.09
N THR A 164 11.68 -20.11 -12.39
CA THR A 164 12.28 -21.35 -11.84
C THR A 164 12.40 -21.33 -10.32
N SER A 165 12.51 -20.14 -9.72
CA SER A 165 12.56 -19.98 -8.26
C SER A 165 11.34 -20.55 -7.52
N PHE A 166 10.21 -20.72 -8.22
CA PHE A 166 8.98 -21.26 -7.64
C PHE A 166 8.29 -22.33 -8.49
N SER A 167 8.81 -22.68 -9.69
CA SER A 167 8.25 -23.71 -10.57
C SER A 167 9.30 -24.72 -11.02
N ASP A 168 9.12 -25.98 -10.60
CA ASP A 168 9.98 -27.10 -11.00
C ASP A 168 9.80 -27.43 -12.49
N SER A 169 8.58 -27.27 -13.03
CA SER A 169 8.29 -27.49 -14.45
C SER A 169 9.06 -26.52 -15.35
N ALA A 170 9.18 -25.25 -14.94
CA ALA A 170 9.99 -24.27 -15.66
C ALA A 170 11.47 -24.64 -15.61
N LEU A 171 11.98 -25.09 -14.45
CA LEU A 171 13.36 -25.53 -14.29
C LEU A 171 13.67 -26.73 -15.21
N LEU A 172 12.82 -27.76 -15.19
CA LEU A 172 12.96 -28.96 -16.03
C LEU A 172 12.84 -28.63 -17.51
N PHE A 173 11.94 -27.72 -17.89
CA PHE A 173 11.84 -27.27 -19.27
C PHE A 173 13.13 -26.60 -19.72
N LEU A 174 13.67 -25.68 -18.91
CA LEU A 174 14.88 -24.92 -19.24
C LEU A 174 16.12 -25.80 -19.37
N GLN A 175 16.26 -26.83 -18.53
CA GLN A 175 17.36 -27.81 -18.63
C GLN A 175 17.37 -28.56 -19.97
N ASN A 176 16.19 -28.79 -20.54
CA ASN A 176 16.03 -29.49 -21.82
C ASN A 176 15.90 -28.52 -23.01
N PHE A 177 15.90 -27.21 -22.75
CA PHE A 177 15.68 -26.18 -23.76
C PHE A 177 16.99 -25.87 -24.48
N LYS A 178 17.16 -26.46 -25.69
CA LYS A 178 18.31 -26.19 -26.55
C LYS A 178 18.15 -24.83 -27.23
N VAL A 179 19.05 -23.91 -26.90
CA VAL A 179 19.25 -22.67 -27.65
C VAL A 179 20.05 -23.01 -28.90
#